data_AF-A0A564UTS7-F1
#
_entry.id   AF-A0A564UTS7-F1
#
_cell.length_a   1.000
_cell.length_b   1.000
_cell.length_c   1.000
_cell.angle_alpha   90.00
_cell.angle_beta   90.00
_cell.angle_gamma   90.00
#
_symmetry.space_group_name_H-M   'P 1'
#
loop_
_entity.id
_entity.type
_entity.pdbx_description
1 polymer ?
#
loop_
_entity_poly.entity_id
_entity_poly.type
_entity_poly.pdbx_seq_one_letter_code
_entity_poly.pdbx_strand_id
1 'polypeptide(L)'
;MAVTKTHPIKSTLKAAIDYICNPDKTDGKLLVSSFGCAAETADIEFEWTRRHAIDKGTHLGRHLIQAFEPGEVSPEEAHRIGMELAREVLGGKYEFVLTTHIDKDHVHNHLIFNAVSFTDHKHYHSNKRSYHEIRRASDRLCKEHGLSVIVPGRDKGKSYIEHQAAQNGTSYKAKLKAAIDRLIPVSSSLEDLLARLQREGYEIKRGKYISARAPDQERFTRLKTLGADYTEEAVVSRIAGGPRPSRQPRHRSGKVSLLIDIQNNIKAQQSAGYQRWATIENLKRAAATMNFLTEHGIGSYEELVERCDAVAAASIRTRESLRDTEQRIADLALLGKQIDTYRKLKPVYDRYKVSKDKEKFLRGFESEIVLFEAAAREIKKAGLTRLPSSDKLKAELDGLSTHKAALQTELRKIQREEKEYDTLRQNVDALLERPKEQEQQRQRSNDLE
;
A
#
# COMPACT_ATOMS: atom_id res chain seq x y z
N MET A 1 10.00 -10.98 -12.01
CA MET A 1 9.32 -9.90 -11.30
C MET A 1 7.91 -10.32 -10.95
N ALA A 2 7.57 -10.22 -9.67
CA ALA A 2 6.24 -10.59 -9.19
C ALA A 2 5.11 -9.74 -9.82
N VAL A 3 4.02 -10.39 -10.24
CA VAL A 3 2.83 -9.73 -10.82
C VAL A 3 1.55 -10.30 -10.24
N THR A 4 0.63 -9.42 -9.83
CA THR A 4 -0.71 -9.80 -9.38
C THR A 4 -1.76 -9.55 -10.46
N LYS A 5 -2.81 -10.37 -10.54
CA LYS A 5 -4.04 -10.13 -11.33
C LYS A 5 -5.26 -10.57 -10.54
N THR A 6 -6.38 -9.84 -10.61
CA THR A 6 -7.62 -10.25 -9.94
C THR A 6 -8.85 -10.15 -10.84
N HIS A 7 -9.74 -11.13 -10.76
CA HIS A 7 -11.00 -11.13 -11.51
C HIS A 7 -12.14 -11.73 -10.67
N PRO A 8 -13.41 -11.32 -10.91
CA PRO A 8 -14.56 -11.86 -10.19
C PRO A 8 -15.02 -13.22 -10.75
N ILE A 9 -15.59 -14.06 -9.89
CA ILE A 9 -16.25 -15.31 -10.26
C ILE A 9 -17.76 -15.10 -10.15
N LYS A 10 -18.51 -15.34 -11.24
CA LYS A 10 -19.95 -15.01 -11.32
C LYS A 10 -20.90 -16.21 -11.17
N SER A 11 -20.51 -17.40 -11.63
CA SER A 11 -21.42 -18.56 -11.69
C SER A 11 -20.73 -19.90 -11.45
N THR A 12 -19.48 -20.08 -11.89
CA THR A 12 -18.79 -21.38 -11.90
C THR A 12 -17.78 -21.54 -10.76
N LEU A 13 -18.19 -21.28 -9.51
CA LEU A 13 -17.28 -21.32 -8.36
C LEU A 13 -16.65 -22.70 -8.15
N LYS A 14 -17.45 -23.78 -8.14
CA LYS A 14 -16.95 -25.14 -7.97
C LYS A 14 -15.93 -25.52 -9.04
N ALA A 15 -16.25 -25.26 -10.31
CA ALA A 15 -15.34 -25.54 -11.41
C ALA A 15 -14.03 -24.73 -11.33
N ALA A 16 -14.10 -23.48 -10.85
CA ALA A 16 -12.90 -22.67 -10.64
C ALA A 16 -12.03 -23.22 -9.50
N ILE A 17 -12.63 -23.67 -8.39
CA ILE A 17 -11.93 -24.30 -7.27
C ILE A 17 -11.29 -25.63 -7.70
N ASP A 18 -12.04 -26.47 -8.41
CA ASP A 18 -11.55 -27.75 -8.93
C ASP A 18 -10.39 -27.56 -9.91
N TYR A 19 -10.46 -26.54 -10.76
CA TYR A 19 -9.39 -26.21 -11.69
C TYR A 19 -8.09 -25.83 -10.98
N ILE A 20 -8.18 -24.99 -9.93
CA ILE A 20 -6.98 -24.57 -9.20
C ILE A 20 -6.44 -25.70 -8.31
N CYS A 21 -7.28 -26.62 -7.84
CA CYS A 21 -6.89 -27.76 -7.01
C CYS A 21 -6.47 -29.01 -7.82
N ASN A 22 -6.23 -28.88 -9.13
CA ASN A 22 -5.84 -30.00 -9.96
C ASN A 22 -4.52 -30.62 -9.43
N PRO A 23 -4.49 -31.93 -9.08
CA PRO A 23 -3.30 -32.60 -8.58
C PRO A 23 -2.08 -32.51 -9.50
N ASP A 24 -2.29 -32.54 -10.82
CA ASP A 24 -1.23 -32.48 -11.83
C ASP A 24 -0.45 -31.16 -11.78
N LYS A 25 -1.09 -30.11 -11.23
CA LYS A 25 -0.53 -28.76 -11.15
C LYS A 25 -0.01 -28.41 -9.76
N THR A 26 -0.34 -29.19 -8.75
CA THR A 26 -0.20 -28.82 -7.33
C THR A 26 0.61 -29.82 -6.53
N ASP A 27 1.48 -30.56 -7.22
CA ASP A 27 2.31 -31.63 -6.63
C ASP A 27 1.47 -32.63 -5.82
N GLY A 28 0.50 -33.27 -6.49
CA GLY A 28 -0.37 -34.24 -5.82
C GLY A 28 -1.26 -33.64 -4.73
N LYS A 29 -1.54 -32.34 -4.80
CA LYS A 29 -2.25 -31.49 -3.81
C LYS A 29 -1.44 -31.07 -2.57
N LEU A 30 -0.13 -31.31 -2.53
CA LEU A 30 0.72 -30.81 -1.44
C LEU A 30 0.76 -29.27 -1.40
N LEU A 31 0.58 -28.63 -2.55
CA LEU A 31 0.54 -27.18 -2.70
C LEU A 31 -0.90 -26.62 -2.68
N VAL A 32 -1.79 -27.21 -1.88
CA VAL A 32 -3.17 -26.76 -1.68
C VAL A 32 -3.38 -26.45 -0.20
N SER A 33 -3.73 -25.20 0.09
CA SER A 33 -4.10 -24.73 1.43
C SER A 33 -5.46 -24.05 1.40
N SER A 34 -6.18 -24.09 2.51
CA SER A 34 -7.45 -23.37 2.66
C SER A 34 -7.56 -22.73 4.03
N PHE A 35 -8.44 -21.74 4.14
CA PHE A 35 -8.77 -21.08 5.39
C PHE A 35 -10.27 -20.85 5.47
N GLY A 36 -10.83 -21.09 6.65
CA GLY A 36 -12.27 -20.95 6.86
C GLY A 36 -13.13 -21.99 6.15
N CYS A 37 -12.54 -22.90 5.37
CA CYS A 37 -13.23 -23.96 4.63
C CYS A 37 -12.28 -25.12 4.33
N ALA A 38 -12.82 -26.28 3.92
CA ALA A 38 -12.05 -27.33 3.26
C ALA A 38 -12.07 -27.10 1.74
N ALA A 39 -10.95 -27.38 1.05
CA ALA A 39 -10.81 -27.14 -0.39
C ALA A 39 -11.88 -27.90 -1.20
N GLU A 40 -12.25 -29.09 -0.76
CA GLU A 40 -13.24 -29.97 -1.41
C GLU A 40 -14.68 -29.46 -1.30
N THR A 41 -14.98 -28.70 -0.23
CA THR A 41 -16.34 -28.23 0.10
C THR A 41 -16.45 -26.71 0.12
N ALA A 42 -15.42 -26.01 -0.39
CA ALA A 42 -15.31 -24.57 -0.31
C ALA A 42 -16.46 -23.86 -1.04
N ASP A 43 -16.99 -24.40 -2.13
CA ASP A 43 -18.16 -23.83 -2.82
C ASP A 43 -19.43 -23.88 -1.95
N ILE A 44 -19.67 -24.99 -1.25
CA ILE A 44 -20.79 -25.16 -0.33
C ILE A 44 -20.65 -24.21 0.85
N GLU A 45 -19.45 -24.13 1.44
CA GLU A 45 -19.14 -23.26 2.58
C GLU A 45 -19.21 -21.79 2.23
N PHE A 46 -18.74 -21.39 1.04
CA PHE A 46 -18.85 -20.01 0.58
C PHE A 46 -20.31 -19.63 0.42
N GLU A 47 -21.11 -20.49 -0.21
CA GLU A 47 -22.55 -20.25 -0.40
C GLU A 47 -23.30 -20.18 0.92
N TRP A 48 -22.97 -21.04 1.89
CA TRP A 48 -23.53 -20.98 3.24
C TRP A 48 -23.29 -19.62 3.90
N THR A 49 -22.06 -19.12 3.87
CA THR A 49 -21.73 -17.79 4.39
C THR A 49 -22.46 -16.68 3.63
N ARG A 50 -22.56 -16.77 2.30
CA ARG A 50 -23.24 -15.78 1.46
C ARG A 50 -24.75 -15.71 1.70
N ARG A 51 -25.41 -16.81 2.10
CA ARG A 51 -26.85 -16.83 2.45
C ARG A 51 -27.18 -15.92 3.65
N HIS A 52 -26.19 -15.62 4.49
CA HIS A 52 -26.36 -14.77 5.66
C HIS A 52 -26.12 -13.28 5.38
N ALA A 53 -25.64 -12.92 4.17
CA ALA A 53 -25.41 -11.54 3.79
C ALA A 53 -26.67 -10.87 3.24
N ILE A 54 -26.91 -9.64 3.70
CA ILE A 54 -27.97 -8.78 3.17
C ILE A 54 -27.59 -8.31 1.76
N ASP A 55 -26.37 -7.79 1.59
CA ASP A 55 -25.80 -7.46 0.28
C ASP A 55 -24.69 -8.48 -0.04
N LYS A 56 -25.05 -9.47 -0.85
CA LYS A 56 -24.14 -10.53 -1.31
C LYS A 56 -23.45 -10.22 -2.65
N GLY A 57 -23.76 -9.07 -3.26
CA GLY A 57 -23.30 -8.71 -4.60
C GLY A 57 -23.70 -9.74 -5.68
N THR A 58 -23.17 -9.55 -6.90
CA THR A 58 -23.38 -10.44 -8.04
C THR A 58 -22.26 -11.46 -8.23
N HIS A 59 -21.24 -11.44 -7.37
CA HIS A 59 -20.06 -12.31 -7.46
C HIS A 59 -20.13 -13.39 -6.37
N LEU A 60 -19.79 -14.61 -6.73
CA LEU A 60 -19.69 -15.76 -5.81
C LEU A 60 -18.36 -15.75 -5.04
N GLY A 61 -17.32 -15.23 -5.69
CA GLY A 61 -15.98 -15.14 -5.13
C GLY A 61 -15.07 -14.31 -6.03
N ARG A 62 -13.80 -14.24 -5.66
CA ARG A 62 -12.76 -13.58 -6.44
C ARG A 62 -11.57 -14.50 -6.61
N HIS A 63 -10.94 -14.40 -7.76
CA HIS A 63 -9.71 -15.11 -8.09
C HIS A 63 -8.56 -14.11 -8.17
N LEU A 64 -7.59 -14.25 -7.29
CA LEU A 64 -6.32 -13.53 -7.31
C LEU A 64 -5.23 -14.48 -7.81
N ILE A 65 -4.43 -14.01 -8.76
CA ILE A 65 -3.26 -14.71 -9.28
C ILE A 65 -2.03 -13.91 -8.87
N GLN A 66 -1.01 -14.57 -8.34
CA GLN A 66 0.30 -14.00 -8.04
C GLN A 66 1.36 -14.83 -8.76
N ALA A 67 1.98 -14.28 -9.79
CA ALA A 67 3.02 -14.93 -10.57
C ALA A 67 4.40 -14.39 -10.19
N PHE A 68 5.43 -15.24 -10.29
CA PHE A 68 6.83 -14.94 -9.97
C PHE A 68 7.72 -15.06 -11.22
N GLU A 69 8.95 -14.54 -11.19
CA GLU A 69 9.88 -14.78 -12.32
C GLU A 69 10.19 -16.29 -12.44
N PRO A 70 10.30 -16.83 -13.67
CA PRO A 70 10.88 -18.15 -13.87
C PRO A 70 12.21 -18.34 -13.12
N GLY A 71 12.32 -19.42 -12.35
CA GLY A 71 13.55 -19.80 -11.64
C GLY A 71 13.90 -18.96 -10.40
N GLU A 72 13.09 -17.97 -10.03
CA GLU A 72 13.39 -17.06 -8.91
C GLU A 72 12.90 -17.58 -7.55
N VAL A 73 11.88 -18.45 -7.53
CA VAL A 73 11.23 -18.91 -6.30
C VAL A 73 10.91 -20.39 -6.37
N SER A 74 11.07 -21.11 -5.26
CA SER A 74 10.60 -22.49 -5.17
C SER A 74 9.07 -22.55 -5.02
N PRO A 75 8.41 -23.66 -5.39
CA PRO A 75 6.97 -23.82 -5.18
C PRO A 75 6.53 -23.63 -3.73
N GLU A 76 7.28 -24.13 -2.75
CA GLU A 76 6.98 -24.05 -1.32
C GLU A 76 7.11 -22.62 -0.80
N GLU A 77 8.15 -21.90 -1.25
CA GLU A 77 8.35 -20.50 -0.90
C GLU A 77 7.26 -19.62 -1.51
N ALA A 78 6.93 -19.85 -2.78
CA ALA A 78 5.82 -19.19 -3.44
C ALA A 78 4.51 -19.45 -2.68
N HIS A 79 4.24 -20.69 -2.28
CA HIS A 79 3.05 -21.03 -1.49
C HIS A 79 3.00 -20.28 -0.16
N ARG A 80 4.14 -20.20 0.55
CA ARG A 80 4.26 -19.47 1.81
C ARG A 80 3.97 -17.98 1.63
N ILE A 81 4.57 -17.34 0.63
CA ILE A 81 4.32 -15.93 0.27
C ILE A 81 2.85 -15.72 -0.10
N GLY A 82 2.23 -16.68 -0.80
CA GLY A 82 0.81 -16.66 -1.12
C GLY A 82 -0.09 -16.68 0.10
N MET A 83 0.25 -17.49 1.12
CA MET A 83 -0.48 -17.55 2.39
C MET A 83 -0.32 -16.25 3.19
N GLU A 84 0.87 -15.66 3.22
CA GLU A 84 1.11 -14.35 3.84
C GLU A 84 0.27 -13.26 3.17
N LEU A 85 0.27 -13.22 1.83
CA LEU A 85 -0.54 -12.28 1.06
C LEU A 85 -2.04 -12.48 1.32
N ALA A 86 -2.53 -13.72 1.35
CA ALA A 86 -3.93 -14.04 1.63
C ALA A 86 -4.34 -13.56 3.03
N ARG A 87 -3.52 -13.80 4.05
CA ARG A 87 -3.78 -13.34 5.42
C ARG A 87 -3.83 -11.82 5.52
N GLU A 88 -2.89 -11.11 4.90
CA GLU A 88 -2.83 -9.65 4.94
C GLU A 88 -4.01 -9.01 4.19
N VAL A 89 -4.33 -9.50 2.99
CA VAL A 89 -5.38 -8.93 2.13
C VAL A 89 -6.79 -9.24 2.64
N LEU A 90 -6.99 -10.43 3.19
CA LEU A 90 -8.31 -10.91 3.62
C LEU A 90 -8.55 -10.73 5.12
N GLY A 91 -7.49 -10.42 5.90
CA GLY A 91 -7.57 -10.09 7.32
C GLY A 91 -8.18 -11.19 8.18
N GLY A 92 -8.12 -12.45 7.73
CA GLY A 92 -8.71 -13.61 8.42
C GLY A 92 -10.25 -13.63 8.43
N LYS A 93 -10.92 -12.89 7.54
CA LYS A 93 -12.39 -12.74 7.56
C LYS A 93 -13.13 -13.44 6.42
N TYR A 94 -12.42 -13.92 5.42
CA TYR A 94 -12.98 -14.53 4.22
C TYR A 94 -12.49 -15.96 4.11
N GLU A 95 -13.37 -16.88 3.75
CA GLU A 95 -12.91 -18.21 3.36
C GLU A 95 -12.10 -18.13 2.08
N PHE A 96 -11.05 -18.94 1.97
CA PHE A 96 -10.27 -19.02 0.76
C PHE A 96 -9.65 -20.39 0.53
N VAL A 97 -9.31 -20.64 -0.73
CA VAL A 97 -8.46 -21.74 -1.20
C VAL A 97 -7.28 -21.12 -1.95
N LEU A 98 -6.07 -21.45 -1.51
CA LEU A 98 -4.81 -21.09 -2.14
C LEU A 98 -4.18 -22.34 -2.75
N THR A 99 -3.72 -22.23 -3.98
CA THR A 99 -2.95 -23.28 -4.65
C THR A 99 -1.73 -22.69 -5.32
N THR A 100 -0.65 -23.46 -5.43
CA THR A 100 0.55 -23.08 -6.20
C THR A 100 0.67 -24.01 -7.39
N HIS A 101 0.70 -23.42 -8.59
CA HIS A 101 0.79 -24.14 -9.85
C HIS A 101 2.25 -24.23 -10.32
N ILE A 102 2.65 -25.45 -10.69
CA ILE A 102 4.00 -25.81 -11.16
C ILE A 102 3.99 -26.42 -12.58
N ASP A 103 2.85 -26.38 -13.26
CA ASP A 103 2.61 -26.98 -14.59
C ASP A 103 3.06 -26.12 -15.77
N LYS A 104 3.69 -24.97 -15.51
CA LYS A 104 4.13 -24.00 -16.52
C LYS A 104 5.57 -23.59 -16.26
N ASP A 105 6.14 -22.85 -17.22
CA ASP A 105 7.50 -22.28 -17.14
C ASP A 105 7.77 -21.38 -15.92
N HIS A 106 6.72 -20.93 -15.21
CA HIS A 106 6.84 -20.16 -13.99
C HIS A 106 5.84 -20.59 -12.90
N VAL A 107 6.32 -20.52 -11.66
CA VAL A 107 5.51 -20.73 -10.47
C VAL A 107 4.52 -19.58 -10.30
N HIS A 108 3.27 -19.92 -10.00
CA HIS A 108 2.25 -18.92 -9.71
C HIS A 108 1.21 -19.44 -8.72
N ASN A 109 0.76 -18.55 -7.85
CA ASN A 109 -0.31 -18.83 -6.89
C ASN A 109 -1.67 -18.46 -7.46
N HIS A 110 -2.66 -19.28 -7.15
CA HIS A 110 -4.07 -19.02 -7.34
C HIS A 110 -4.77 -18.97 -5.98
N LEU A 111 -5.33 -17.82 -5.64
CA LEU A 111 -6.12 -17.60 -4.43
C LEU A 111 -7.58 -17.32 -4.83
N ILE A 112 -8.47 -18.26 -4.54
CA ILE A 112 -9.92 -18.05 -4.66
C ILE A 112 -10.50 -17.79 -3.28
N PHE A 113 -11.18 -16.66 -3.09
CA PHE A 113 -11.77 -16.29 -1.81
C PHE A 113 -13.22 -15.84 -1.93
N ASN A 114 -13.96 -16.01 -0.84
CA ASN A 114 -15.38 -15.69 -0.78
C ASN A 114 -15.61 -14.18 -1.00
N ALA A 115 -16.65 -13.83 -1.74
CA ALA A 115 -17.03 -12.44 -1.93
C ALA A 115 -17.65 -11.82 -0.67
N VAL A 116 -18.00 -12.61 0.34
CA VAL A 116 -18.63 -12.18 1.60
C VAL A 116 -17.77 -12.64 2.78
N SER A 117 -17.60 -11.78 3.79
CA SER A 117 -16.87 -12.16 5.01
C SER A 117 -17.76 -13.00 5.93
N PHE A 118 -17.21 -14.07 6.51
CA PHE A 118 -17.93 -14.89 7.50
C PHE A 118 -18.01 -14.23 8.88
N THR A 119 -17.35 -13.08 9.08
CA THR A 119 -17.30 -12.37 10.37
C THR A 119 -18.43 -11.34 10.52
N ASP A 120 -18.71 -10.59 9.46
CA ASP A 120 -19.66 -9.48 9.46
C ASP A 120 -20.66 -9.55 8.30
N HIS A 121 -20.58 -10.59 7.48
CA HIS A 121 -21.43 -10.82 6.30
C HIS A 121 -21.44 -9.66 5.31
N LYS A 122 -20.37 -8.85 5.30
CA LYS A 122 -20.19 -7.75 4.34
C LYS A 122 -19.48 -8.22 3.07
N HIS A 123 -19.93 -7.71 1.95
CA HIS A 123 -19.33 -7.96 0.65
C HIS A 123 -17.94 -7.31 0.52
N TYR A 124 -17.01 -8.02 -0.13
CA TYR A 124 -15.66 -7.58 -0.40
C TYR A 124 -15.64 -6.42 -1.41
N HIS A 125 -15.11 -5.28 -0.99
CA HIS A 125 -15.11 -4.07 -1.81
C HIS A 125 -13.91 -4.03 -2.78
N SER A 126 -14.08 -4.62 -3.95
CA SER A 126 -13.09 -4.59 -5.03
C SER A 126 -13.13 -3.28 -5.82
N ASN A 127 -12.04 -2.52 -5.81
CA ASN A 127 -11.87 -1.34 -6.65
C ASN A 127 -10.38 -1.13 -7.00
N LYS A 128 -10.09 -0.07 -7.77
CA LYS A 128 -8.71 0.24 -8.19
C LYS A 128 -7.77 0.46 -6.99
N ARG A 129 -8.24 1.09 -5.91
CA ARG A 129 -7.45 1.32 -4.71
C ARG A 129 -7.15 0.00 -3.99
N SER A 130 -8.15 -0.86 -3.78
CA SER A 130 -7.95 -2.16 -3.11
C SER A 130 -7.02 -3.07 -3.92
N TYR A 131 -7.08 -3.03 -5.24
CA TYR A 131 -6.12 -3.73 -6.10
C TYR A 131 -4.69 -3.19 -5.96
N HIS A 132 -4.52 -1.86 -5.88
CA HIS A 132 -3.19 -1.28 -5.61
C HIS A 132 -2.68 -1.61 -4.21
N GLU A 133 -3.56 -1.83 -3.23
CA GLU A 133 -3.19 -2.32 -1.89
C GLU A 133 -2.65 -3.75 -1.98
N ILE A 134 -3.36 -4.66 -2.68
CA ILE A 134 -2.89 -6.04 -2.95
C ILE A 134 -1.53 -6.03 -3.62
N ARG A 135 -1.36 -5.22 -4.67
CA ARG A 135 -0.09 -5.13 -5.38
C ARG A 135 1.05 -4.68 -4.46
N ARG A 136 0.83 -3.62 -3.67
CA ARG A 136 1.85 -3.14 -2.72
C ARG A 136 2.19 -4.18 -1.66
N ALA A 137 1.21 -4.93 -1.17
CA ALA A 137 1.44 -6.02 -0.22
C ALA A 137 2.28 -7.12 -0.87
N SER A 138 1.91 -7.58 -2.07
CA SER A 138 2.69 -8.57 -2.83
C SER A 138 4.12 -8.09 -3.11
N ASP A 139 4.30 -6.86 -3.61
CA ASP A 139 5.61 -6.29 -3.90
C ASP A 139 6.44 -6.18 -2.60
N ARG A 140 5.84 -5.80 -1.47
CA ARG A 140 6.55 -5.73 -0.20
C ARG A 140 6.98 -7.11 0.29
N LEU A 141 6.08 -8.09 0.31
CA LEU A 141 6.36 -9.46 0.73
C LEU A 141 7.46 -10.10 -0.16
N CYS A 142 7.34 -9.96 -1.48
CA CYS A 142 8.35 -10.47 -2.40
C CYS A 142 9.74 -9.87 -2.08
N LYS A 143 9.81 -8.55 -1.80
CA LYS A 143 11.07 -7.90 -1.43
C LYS A 143 11.61 -8.38 -0.08
N GLU A 144 10.75 -8.59 0.91
CA GLU A 144 11.12 -9.12 2.23
C GLU A 144 11.73 -10.53 2.12
N HIS A 145 11.25 -11.33 1.18
CA HIS A 145 11.78 -12.66 0.84
C HIS A 145 12.91 -12.63 -0.22
N GLY A 146 13.47 -11.45 -0.53
CA GLY A 146 14.61 -11.30 -1.43
C GLY A 146 14.31 -11.44 -2.93
N LEU A 147 13.04 -11.42 -3.33
CA LEU A 147 12.60 -11.57 -4.73
C LEU A 147 12.52 -10.22 -5.47
N SER A 148 12.59 -10.27 -6.80
CA SER A 148 12.49 -9.11 -7.68
C SER A 148 11.06 -8.56 -7.75
N VAL A 149 10.97 -7.23 -7.67
CA VAL A 149 9.68 -6.51 -7.65
C VAL A 149 9.69 -5.37 -8.64
N ILE A 150 8.53 -5.09 -9.21
CA ILE A 150 8.37 -3.96 -10.12
C ILE A 150 8.35 -2.68 -9.29
N VAL A 151 9.48 -1.98 -9.22
CA VAL A 151 9.54 -0.65 -8.64
C VAL A 151 8.62 0.26 -9.45
N PRO A 152 7.51 0.79 -8.87
CA PRO A 152 6.69 1.76 -9.58
C PRO A 152 7.58 2.96 -9.88
N GLY A 153 7.81 3.23 -11.17
CA GLY A 153 8.63 4.36 -11.59
C GLY A 153 8.22 5.62 -10.82
N ARG A 154 9.15 6.14 -10.00
CA ARG A 154 8.97 7.42 -9.27
C ARG A 154 8.85 8.61 -10.22
N ASP A 155 9.17 8.40 -11.48
CA ASP A 155 8.88 9.34 -12.53
C ASP A 155 7.45 9.10 -13.04
N LYS A 156 6.51 9.86 -12.48
CA LYS A 156 5.64 10.61 -13.40
C LYS A 156 6.53 11.62 -14.12
N GLY A 157 7.41 11.11 -14.98
CA GLY A 157 8.15 11.91 -15.92
C GLY A 157 7.15 12.75 -16.67
N LYS A 158 7.55 13.98 -17.03
CA LYS A 158 6.83 14.77 -18.03
C LYS A 158 6.40 13.80 -19.12
N SER A 159 5.12 13.80 -19.49
CA SER A 159 4.65 13.00 -20.62
C SER A 159 5.67 13.17 -21.75
N TYR A 160 6.05 12.09 -22.44
CA TYR A 160 6.99 12.13 -23.56
C TYR A 160 6.71 13.31 -24.51
N ILE A 161 5.43 13.60 -24.73
CA ILE A 161 4.91 14.75 -25.50
C ILE A 161 5.26 16.11 -24.86
N GLU A 162 5.17 16.24 -23.53
CA GLU A 162 5.46 17.46 -22.78
C GLU A 162 6.97 17.74 -22.67
N HIS A 163 7.81 16.69 -22.69
CA HIS A 163 9.27 16.83 -22.80
C HIS A 163 9.71 17.19 -24.22
N GLN A 164 9.16 16.52 -25.23
CA GLN A 164 9.46 16.75 -26.64
C GLN A 164 8.98 18.14 -27.11
N ALA A 165 7.80 18.60 -26.68
CA ALA A 165 7.31 19.95 -26.98
C ALA A 165 8.09 21.06 -26.26
N ALA A 166 8.75 20.76 -25.13
CA ALA A 166 9.63 21.71 -24.45
C ALA A 166 10.99 21.82 -25.16
N GLN A 167 11.55 20.71 -25.66
CA GLN A 167 12.79 20.73 -26.46
C GLN A 167 12.58 21.35 -27.85
N ASN A 168 11.40 21.17 -28.46
CA ASN A 168 11.06 21.72 -29.77
C ASN A 168 10.48 23.16 -29.72
N GLY A 169 10.37 23.79 -28.53
CA GLY A 169 9.82 25.14 -28.37
C GLY A 169 8.31 25.27 -28.66
N THR A 170 7.58 24.16 -28.80
CA THR A 170 6.14 24.11 -29.15
C THR A 170 5.21 24.03 -27.94
N SER A 171 5.73 24.02 -26.71
CA SER A 171 4.91 23.92 -25.50
C SER A 171 4.00 25.14 -25.27
N TYR A 172 2.69 24.99 -25.52
CA TYR A 172 1.68 26.01 -25.24
C TYR A 172 1.69 26.48 -23.77
N LYS A 173 1.96 25.56 -22.82
CA LYS A 173 2.09 25.93 -21.40
C LYS A 173 3.30 26.82 -21.14
N ALA A 174 4.43 26.57 -21.80
CA ALA A 174 5.63 27.41 -21.66
C ALA A 174 5.42 28.79 -22.30
N LYS A 175 4.82 28.84 -23.50
CA LYS A 175 4.46 30.10 -24.18
C LYS A 175 3.52 30.95 -23.33
N LEU A 176 2.47 30.34 -22.76
CA LEU A 176 1.53 31.02 -21.88
C LEU A 176 2.21 31.54 -20.60
N LYS A 177 3.10 30.76 -19.98
CA LYS A 177 3.90 31.21 -18.82
C LYS A 177 4.78 32.41 -19.15
N ALA A 178 5.45 32.38 -20.29
CA ALA A 178 6.31 33.47 -20.75
C ALA A 178 5.49 34.74 -21.04
N ALA A 179 4.34 34.60 -21.70
CA ALA A 179 3.42 35.72 -21.93
C ALA A 179 2.92 36.33 -20.61
N ILE A 180 2.47 35.50 -19.66
CA ILE A 180 2.04 35.97 -18.33
C ILE A 180 3.21 36.67 -17.62
N ASP A 181 4.40 36.07 -17.58
CA ASP A 181 5.55 36.65 -16.90
C ASP A 181 6.01 37.98 -17.52
N ARG A 182 5.89 38.13 -18.85
CA ARG A 182 6.18 39.37 -19.57
C ARG A 182 5.14 40.46 -19.32
N LEU A 183 3.87 40.08 -19.20
CA LEU A 183 2.76 41.03 -19.07
C LEU A 183 2.50 41.48 -17.63
N ILE A 184 2.87 40.68 -16.63
CA ILE A 184 2.68 41.03 -15.21
C ILE A 184 3.25 42.42 -14.86
N PRO A 185 4.50 42.79 -15.22
CA PRO A 185 5.08 44.09 -14.84
C PRO A 185 4.37 45.31 -15.44
N VAL A 186 3.63 45.11 -16.53
CA VAL A 186 2.94 46.19 -17.26
C VAL A 186 1.42 46.14 -17.10
N SER A 187 0.91 45.24 -16.26
CA SER A 187 -0.52 45.09 -16.00
C SER A 187 -0.88 45.76 -14.68
N SER A 188 -1.97 46.53 -14.65
CA SER A 188 -2.44 47.19 -13.41
C SER A 188 -3.37 46.33 -12.55
N SER A 189 -3.96 45.28 -13.14
CA SER A 189 -4.87 44.36 -12.48
C SER A 189 -4.92 43.02 -13.22
N LEU A 190 -5.54 42.01 -12.61
CA LEU A 190 -5.81 40.73 -13.27
C LEU A 190 -6.63 40.90 -14.55
N GLU A 191 -7.60 41.82 -14.55
CA GLU A 191 -8.41 42.11 -15.74
C GLU A 191 -7.57 42.71 -16.86
N ASP A 192 -6.65 43.62 -16.54
CA ASP A 192 -5.73 44.21 -17.53
C ASP A 192 -4.79 43.14 -18.11
N LEU A 193 -4.29 42.22 -17.28
CA LEU A 193 -3.47 41.09 -17.75
C LEU A 193 -4.24 40.20 -18.73
N LEU A 194 -5.49 39.86 -18.42
CA LEU A 194 -6.31 39.00 -19.27
C LEU A 194 -6.69 39.69 -20.58
N ALA A 195 -7.02 40.98 -20.54
CA ALA A 195 -7.27 41.79 -21.74
C ALA A 195 -6.02 41.84 -22.64
N ARG A 196 -4.82 41.97 -22.06
CA ARG A 196 -3.54 41.93 -22.81
C ARG A 196 -3.28 40.56 -23.41
N LEU A 197 -3.55 39.47 -22.70
CA LEU A 197 -3.47 38.12 -23.26
C LEU A 197 -4.44 37.92 -24.42
N GLN A 198 -5.66 38.46 -24.34
CA GLN A 198 -6.62 38.43 -25.46
C GLN A 198 -6.12 39.21 -26.68
N ARG A 199 -5.48 40.37 -26.48
CA ARG A 199 -4.83 41.13 -27.57
C ARG A 199 -3.67 40.36 -28.23
N GLU A 200 -3.02 39.47 -27.50
CA GLU A 200 -1.99 38.56 -28.02
C GLU A 200 -2.58 37.26 -28.64
N GLY A 201 -3.90 37.18 -28.78
CA GLY A 201 -4.60 36.08 -29.44
C GLY A 201 -4.98 34.91 -28.53
N TYR A 202 -4.83 35.03 -27.21
CA TYR A 202 -5.31 33.99 -26.29
C TYR A 202 -6.82 34.12 -26.06
N GLU A 203 -7.56 33.03 -26.26
CA GLU A 203 -8.94 32.93 -25.83
C GLU A 203 -9.00 32.66 -24.32
N ILE A 204 -9.75 33.48 -23.58
CA ILE A 204 -9.88 33.39 -22.13
C ILE A 204 -11.27 32.88 -21.76
N LYS A 205 -11.31 31.81 -20.96
CA LYS A 205 -12.54 31.26 -20.39
C LYS A 205 -12.55 31.41 -18.87
N ARG A 206 -13.62 32.03 -18.37
CA ARG A 206 -13.91 32.16 -16.94
C ARG A 206 -14.89 31.07 -16.51
N GLY A 207 -14.55 30.38 -15.44
CA GLY A 207 -15.36 29.34 -14.79
C GLY A 207 -14.84 29.15 -13.38
N LYS A 208 -14.88 27.93 -12.83
CA LYS A 208 -14.24 27.65 -11.52
C LYS A 208 -12.73 28.00 -11.47
N TYR A 209 -12.07 28.02 -12.63
CA TYR A 209 -10.67 28.44 -12.78
C TYR A 209 -10.51 29.20 -14.09
N ILE A 210 -9.72 30.28 -14.10
CA ILE A 210 -9.34 30.96 -15.34
C ILE A 210 -8.54 30.01 -16.23
N SER A 211 -8.92 29.96 -17.51
CA SER A 211 -8.25 29.14 -18.51
C SER A 211 -7.96 29.95 -19.76
N ALA A 212 -6.81 29.70 -20.39
CA ALA A 212 -6.37 30.36 -21.63
C ALA A 212 -6.06 29.33 -22.71
N ARG A 213 -6.32 29.67 -23.97
CA ARG A 213 -6.08 28.84 -25.15
C ARG A 213 -5.42 29.67 -26.24
N ALA A 214 -4.27 29.23 -26.75
CA ALA A 214 -3.65 29.86 -27.91
C ALA A 214 -4.42 29.51 -29.21
N PRO A 215 -4.29 30.28 -30.30
CA PRO A 215 -5.05 30.06 -31.55
C PRO A 215 -4.99 28.63 -32.10
N ASP A 216 -3.80 28.01 -32.09
CA ASP A 216 -3.59 26.65 -32.60
C ASP A 216 -3.76 25.55 -31.52
N GLN A 217 -4.22 25.90 -30.32
CA GLN A 217 -4.36 24.97 -29.23
C GLN A 217 -5.78 24.40 -29.16
N GLU A 218 -5.94 23.08 -29.29
CA GLU A 218 -7.27 22.46 -29.23
C GLU A 218 -7.99 22.67 -27.89
N ARG A 219 -7.28 22.48 -26.77
CA ARG A 219 -7.84 22.47 -25.41
C ARG A 219 -7.35 23.65 -24.58
N PHE A 220 -8.23 24.22 -23.75
CA PHE A 220 -7.87 25.25 -22.79
C PHE A 220 -6.86 24.77 -21.73
N THR A 221 -5.88 25.62 -21.43
CA THR A 221 -4.96 25.46 -20.30
C THR A 221 -5.48 26.23 -19.10
N ARG A 222 -5.76 25.54 -18.00
CA ARG A 222 -6.12 26.21 -16.72
C ARG A 222 -4.88 26.85 -16.11
N LEU A 223 -4.96 28.09 -15.67
CA LEU A 223 -3.85 28.82 -15.03
C LEU A 223 -3.26 28.05 -13.84
N LYS A 224 -4.10 27.46 -12.98
CA LYS A 224 -3.66 26.61 -11.86
C LYS A 224 -2.78 25.41 -12.25
N THR A 225 -2.86 24.93 -13.49
CA THR A 225 -2.07 23.79 -13.97
C THR A 225 -0.68 24.20 -14.49
N LEU A 226 -0.42 25.50 -14.59
CA LEU A 226 0.89 26.05 -14.93
C LEU A 226 1.85 26.00 -13.72
N GLY A 227 1.32 25.94 -12.50
CA GLY A 227 2.09 25.83 -11.26
C GLY A 227 1.74 26.92 -10.26
N ALA A 228 2.35 26.85 -9.07
CA ALA A 228 2.02 27.71 -7.93
C ALA A 228 2.20 29.22 -8.22
N ASP A 229 3.10 29.59 -9.14
CA ASP A 229 3.37 31.00 -9.50
C ASP A 229 2.33 31.63 -10.43
N TYR A 230 1.38 30.84 -10.91
CA TYR A 230 0.41 31.20 -11.95
C TYR A 230 -1.03 30.92 -11.52
N THR A 231 -1.29 30.66 -10.23
CA THR A 231 -2.66 30.69 -9.73
C THR A 231 -3.19 32.12 -9.80
N GLU A 232 -4.51 32.28 -9.76
CA GLU A 232 -5.15 33.59 -9.82
C GLU A 232 -4.65 34.51 -8.71
N GLU A 233 -4.57 33.97 -7.49
CA GLU A 233 -4.09 34.66 -6.29
C GLU A 233 -2.61 35.03 -6.42
N ALA A 234 -1.78 34.12 -6.95
CA ALA A 234 -0.37 34.36 -7.17
C ALA A 234 -0.13 35.45 -8.23
N VAL A 235 -0.92 35.47 -9.30
CA VAL A 235 -0.84 36.47 -10.36
C VAL A 235 -1.28 37.84 -9.84
N VAL A 236 -2.40 37.92 -9.12
CA VAL A 236 -2.87 39.16 -8.47
C VAL A 236 -1.80 39.71 -7.52
N SER A 237 -1.25 38.85 -6.66
CA SER A 237 -0.17 39.24 -5.75
C SER A 237 1.06 39.76 -6.49
N ARG A 238 1.48 39.10 -7.57
CA ARG A 238 2.63 39.52 -8.38
C ARG A 238 2.42 40.82 -9.14
N ILE A 239 1.18 41.10 -9.60
CA ILE A 239 0.82 42.39 -10.22
C ILE A 239 0.94 43.52 -9.18
N ALA A 240 0.54 43.28 -7.94
CA ALA A 240 0.70 44.22 -6.83
C ALA A 240 2.15 44.33 -6.28
N GLY A 241 3.15 43.79 -7.00
CA GLY A 241 4.56 43.82 -6.58
C GLY A 241 4.97 42.72 -5.59
N GLY A 242 4.08 41.79 -5.26
CA GLY A 242 4.35 40.66 -4.38
C GLY A 242 5.37 39.65 -4.96
N PRO A 243 6.14 38.97 -4.10
CA PRO A 243 7.13 37.98 -4.55
C PRO A 243 6.44 36.74 -5.16
N ARG A 244 7.13 36.07 -6.10
CA ARG A 244 6.66 34.76 -6.60
C ARG A 244 6.50 33.78 -5.43
N PRO A 245 5.39 33.03 -5.32
CA PRO A 245 5.23 31.98 -4.31
C PRO A 245 6.38 30.97 -4.28
N SER A 246 6.96 30.63 -5.44
CA SER A 246 8.15 29.78 -5.54
C SER A 246 9.41 30.36 -4.91
N ARG A 247 9.47 31.68 -4.72
CA ARG A 247 10.58 32.44 -4.13
C ARG A 247 10.32 32.88 -2.69
N GLN A 248 9.13 32.63 -2.14
CA GLN A 248 8.85 32.94 -0.74
C GLN A 248 9.61 31.98 0.19
N PRO A 249 10.19 32.48 1.30
CA PRO A 249 10.75 31.62 2.35
C PRO A 249 9.64 30.71 2.89
N ARG A 250 9.76 29.40 2.69
CA ARG A 250 8.82 28.45 3.29
C ARG A 250 9.02 28.46 4.81
N HIS A 251 7.94 28.72 5.55
CA HIS A 251 7.90 28.57 7.00
C HIS A 251 8.30 27.13 7.34
N ARG A 252 9.37 26.96 8.13
CA ARG A 252 9.95 25.65 8.42
C ARG A 252 9.28 25.03 9.63
N SER A 253 9.01 23.74 9.57
CA SER A 253 8.33 22.99 10.63
C SER A 253 9.27 22.53 11.76
N GLY A 254 10.48 23.09 11.87
CA GLY A 254 11.50 22.66 12.85
C GLY A 254 11.99 21.20 12.70
N LYS A 255 11.56 20.47 11.66
CA LYS A 255 11.86 19.05 11.50
C LYS A 255 13.25 18.81 10.94
N VAL A 256 13.94 17.82 11.50
CA VAL A 256 15.20 17.29 10.98
C VAL A 256 14.96 16.74 9.57
N SER A 257 15.88 17.02 8.65
CA SER A 257 15.82 16.53 7.27
C SER A 257 17.20 16.10 6.80
N LEU A 258 17.23 15.11 5.91
CA LEU A 258 18.46 14.52 5.40
C LEU A 258 19.33 15.58 4.71
N LEU A 259 20.65 15.55 4.94
CA LEU A 259 21.60 16.39 4.23
C LEU A 259 21.56 16.12 2.72
N ILE A 260 21.76 17.17 1.92
CA ILE A 260 21.93 17.08 0.48
C ILE A 260 23.34 16.56 0.22
N ASP A 261 23.47 15.43 -0.45
CA ASP A 261 24.74 15.00 -1.02
C ASP A 261 25.11 15.95 -2.17
N ILE A 262 25.95 16.95 -1.89
CA ILE A 262 26.34 17.97 -2.87
C ILE A 262 27.27 17.36 -3.92
N GLN A 263 28.11 16.39 -3.55
CA GLN A 263 29.12 15.81 -4.43
C GLN A 263 28.46 15.03 -5.57
N ASN A 264 27.43 14.24 -5.27
CA ASN A 264 26.74 13.41 -6.28
C ASN A 264 25.49 14.06 -6.88
N ASN A 265 25.17 15.31 -6.51
CA ASN A 265 23.99 15.99 -7.02
C ASN A 265 24.27 16.72 -8.35
N ILE A 266 23.68 16.19 -9.43
CA ILE A 266 23.79 16.73 -10.79
C ILE A 266 23.51 18.25 -10.86
N LYS A 267 22.51 18.75 -10.10
CA LYS A 267 22.20 20.19 -10.08
C LYS A 267 23.26 21.02 -9.36
N ALA A 268 23.90 20.46 -8.33
CA ALA A 268 24.99 21.11 -7.63
C ALA A 268 26.26 21.16 -8.50
N GLN A 269 26.54 20.11 -9.26
CA GLN A 269 27.65 20.08 -10.22
C GLN A 269 27.44 21.09 -11.37
N GLN A 270 26.21 21.27 -11.84
CA GLN A 270 25.89 22.12 -13.00
C GLN A 270 25.61 23.59 -12.66
N SER A 271 25.38 23.94 -11.39
CA SER A 271 24.99 25.29 -11.00
C SER A 271 25.65 25.74 -9.70
N ALA A 272 26.61 26.67 -9.81
CA ALA A 272 27.27 27.29 -8.67
C ALA A 272 26.27 27.95 -7.69
N GLY A 273 25.19 28.54 -8.21
CA GLY A 273 24.12 29.11 -7.39
C GLY A 273 23.38 28.06 -6.57
N TYR A 274 23.04 26.91 -7.17
CA TYR A 274 22.41 25.80 -6.46
C TYR A 274 23.37 25.15 -5.46
N GLN A 275 24.65 24.98 -5.82
CA GLN A 275 25.67 24.46 -4.91
C GLN A 275 25.82 25.33 -3.66
N ARG A 276 25.91 26.66 -3.84
CA ARG A 276 25.98 27.61 -2.71
C ARG A 276 24.72 27.54 -1.85
N TRP A 277 23.54 27.48 -2.47
CA TRP A 277 22.28 27.28 -1.75
C TRP A 277 22.25 25.97 -0.97
N ALA A 278 22.65 24.86 -1.59
CA ALA A 278 22.67 23.53 -0.96
C ALA A 278 23.66 23.47 0.21
N THR A 279 24.78 24.18 0.12
CA THR A 279 25.76 24.31 1.20
C THR A 279 25.15 25.01 2.41
N ILE A 280 24.53 26.19 2.19
CA ILE A 280 23.84 26.94 3.25
C ILE A 280 22.68 26.12 3.84
N GLU A 281 21.96 25.40 3.00
CA GLU A 281 20.86 24.55 3.42
C GLU A 281 21.34 23.36 4.27
N ASN A 282 22.46 22.73 3.90
CA ASN A 282 23.09 21.68 4.68
C ASN A 282 23.55 22.18 6.05
N LEU A 283 24.14 23.37 6.14
CA LEU A 283 24.52 23.96 7.43
C LEU A 283 23.30 24.12 8.35
N LYS A 284 22.15 24.54 7.80
CA LYS A 284 20.90 24.65 8.57
C LYS A 284 20.37 23.29 9.03
N ARG A 285 20.46 22.26 8.19
CA ARG A 285 20.04 20.88 8.52
C ARG A 285 20.96 20.23 9.55
N ALA A 286 22.26 20.49 9.46
CA ALA A 286 23.25 20.07 10.45
C ALA A 286 22.97 20.74 11.79
N ALA A 287 22.74 22.05 11.83
CA ALA A 287 22.35 22.74 13.06
C ALA A 287 21.06 22.16 13.68
N ALA A 288 20.03 21.89 12.87
CA ALA A 288 18.81 21.24 13.35
C ALA A 288 19.05 19.82 13.90
N THR A 289 19.97 19.07 13.28
CA THR A 289 20.41 17.75 13.77
C THR A 289 21.07 17.89 15.14
N MET A 290 22.04 18.80 15.29
CA MET A 290 22.73 19.03 16.56
C MET A 290 21.80 19.52 17.67
N ASN A 291 20.86 20.41 17.34
CA ASN A 291 19.85 20.87 18.30
C ASN A 291 18.98 19.71 18.78
N PHE A 292 18.51 18.86 17.86
CA PHE A 292 17.72 17.69 18.23
C PHE A 292 18.49 16.77 19.18
N LEU A 293 19.75 16.43 18.84
CA LEU A 293 20.59 15.58 19.67
C LEU A 293 20.77 16.17 21.08
N THR A 294 21.03 17.48 21.16
CA THR A 294 21.17 18.22 22.43
C THR A 294 19.87 18.20 23.24
N GLU A 295 18.73 18.49 22.61
CA GLU A 295 17.41 18.52 23.26
C GLU A 295 16.99 17.15 23.79
N HIS A 296 17.43 16.06 23.15
CA HIS A 296 17.14 14.69 23.55
C HIS A 296 18.24 14.06 24.42
N GLY A 297 19.25 14.84 24.81
CA GLY A 297 20.35 14.38 25.66
C GLY A 297 21.20 13.28 25.02
N ILE A 298 21.36 13.31 23.70
CA ILE A 298 22.23 12.40 22.94
C ILE A 298 23.57 13.10 22.74
N GLY A 299 24.55 12.74 23.59
CA GLY A 299 25.87 13.37 23.64
C GLY A 299 26.94 12.67 22.82
N SER A 300 26.71 11.41 22.42
CA SER A 300 27.69 10.59 21.68
C SER A 300 27.08 9.87 20.48
N TYR A 301 27.95 9.39 19.59
CA TYR A 301 27.52 8.57 18.45
C TYR A 301 26.98 7.23 18.92
N GLU A 302 27.62 6.65 19.94
CA GLU A 302 27.22 5.40 20.58
C GLU A 302 25.80 5.51 21.15
N GLU A 303 25.49 6.59 21.88
CA GLU A 303 24.13 6.85 22.38
C GLU A 303 23.11 7.00 21.24
N LEU A 304 23.49 7.63 20.13
CA LEU A 304 22.60 7.73 18.96
C LEU A 304 22.30 6.35 18.37
N VAL A 305 23.31 5.48 18.26
CA VAL A 305 23.15 4.10 17.78
C VAL A 305 22.26 3.31 18.74
N GLU A 306 22.50 3.39 20.04
CA GLU A 306 21.66 2.74 21.05
C GLU A 306 20.19 3.17 20.96
N ARG A 307 19.92 4.46 20.69
CA ARG A 307 18.55 4.94 20.45
C ARG A 307 17.95 4.36 19.18
N CYS A 308 18.71 4.29 18.09
CA CYS A 308 18.25 3.64 16.84
C CYS A 308 17.89 2.17 17.08
N ASP A 309 18.76 1.43 17.76
CA ASP A 309 18.58 0.00 18.05
C ASP A 309 17.38 -0.23 18.98
N ALA A 310 17.19 0.63 19.99
CA ALA A 310 16.04 0.56 20.88
C ALA A 310 14.71 0.77 20.12
N VAL A 311 14.66 1.74 19.20
CA VAL A 311 13.48 2.02 18.36
C VAL A 311 13.23 0.87 17.38
N ALA A 312 14.27 0.34 16.75
CA ALA A 312 14.17 -0.82 15.87
C ALA A 312 13.64 -2.06 16.61
N ALA A 313 14.17 -2.33 17.81
CA ALA A 313 13.71 -3.43 18.65
C ALA A 313 12.24 -3.25 19.10
N ALA A 314 11.82 -2.01 19.43
CA ALA A 314 10.42 -1.71 19.73
C ALA A 314 9.51 -1.92 18.51
N SER A 315 9.98 -1.55 17.33
CA SER A 315 9.29 -1.77 16.05
C SER A 315 9.06 -3.26 15.80
N ILE A 316 10.08 -4.10 16.00
CA ILE A 316 9.99 -5.56 15.88
C ILE A 316 8.97 -6.13 16.86
N ARG A 317 9.12 -5.88 18.16
CA ARG A 317 8.20 -6.41 19.21
C ARG A 317 6.75 -6.02 18.97
N THR A 318 6.51 -4.78 18.53
CA THR A 318 5.15 -4.28 18.26
C THR A 318 4.53 -4.96 17.04
N ARG A 319 5.32 -5.23 15.98
CA ARG A 319 4.87 -6.00 14.81
C ARG A 319 4.55 -7.44 15.16
N GLU A 320 5.37 -8.09 15.99
CA GLU A 320 5.11 -9.44 16.49
C GLU A 320 3.81 -9.50 17.30
N SER A 321 3.64 -8.60 18.27
CA SER A 321 2.41 -8.51 19.09
C SER A 321 1.16 -8.26 18.23
N LEU A 322 1.30 -7.43 17.19
CA LEU A 322 0.23 -7.16 16.24
C LEU A 322 -0.14 -8.43 15.45
N ARG A 323 0.86 -9.17 14.95
CA ARG A 323 0.67 -10.43 14.24
C ARG A 323 -0.03 -11.48 15.11
N ASP A 324 0.40 -11.63 16.36
CA ASP A 324 -0.20 -12.60 17.30
C ASP A 324 -1.66 -12.24 17.62
N THR A 325 -1.93 -10.95 17.82
CA THR A 325 -3.29 -10.44 18.03
C THR A 325 -4.18 -10.69 16.80
N GLU A 326 -3.65 -10.44 15.60
CA GLU A 326 -4.36 -10.70 14.35
C GLU A 326 -4.66 -12.18 14.15
N GLN A 327 -3.71 -13.06 14.46
CA GLN A 327 -3.91 -14.50 14.41
C GLN A 327 -4.99 -14.95 15.39
N ARG A 328 -4.95 -14.46 16.64
CA ARG A 328 -5.97 -14.79 17.64
C ARG A 328 -7.36 -14.31 17.25
N ILE A 329 -7.48 -13.13 16.62
CA ILE A 329 -8.75 -12.65 16.05
C ILE A 329 -9.24 -13.61 14.98
N ALA A 330 -8.37 -14.03 14.05
CA ALA A 330 -8.73 -14.92 12.96
C ALA A 330 -9.19 -16.29 13.49
N ASP A 331 -8.47 -16.87 14.45
CA ASP A 331 -8.80 -18.16 15.05
C ASP A 331 -10.13 -18.11 15.81
N LEU A 332 -10.34 -17.06 16.59
CA LEU A 332 -11.58 -16.89 17.35
C LEU A 332 -12.79 -16.63 16.45
N ALA A 333 -12.59 -15.85 15.37
CA ALA A 333 -13.61 -15.61 14.36
C ALA A 333 -13.97 -16.91 13.62
N LEU A 334 -12.97 -17.72 13.26
CA LEU A 334 -13.18 -19.03 12.65
C LEU A 334 -13.93 -19.96 13.61
N LEU A 335 -13.52 -20.03 14.87
CA LEU A 335 -14.21 -20.83 15.88
C LEU A 335 -15.67 -20.38 16.03
N GLY A 336 -15.92 -19.07 16.04
CA GLY A 336 -17.27 -18.50 16.04
C GLY A 336 -18.10 -18.96 14.86
N LYS A 337 -17.55 -18.92 13.63
CA LYS A 337 -18.19 -19.45 12.42
C LYS A 337 -18.59 -20.93 12.59
N GLN A 338 -17.68 -21.77 13.08
CA GLN A 338 -17.94 -23.20 13.23
C GLN A 338 -19.00 -23.49 14.29
N ILE A 339 -18.96 -22.79 15.42
CA ILE A 339 -19.96 -22.92 16.49
C ILE A 339 -21.34 -22.49 16.00
N ASP A 340 -21.44 -21.37 15.28
CA ASP A 340 -22.70 -20.88 14.73
C ASP A 340 -23.29 -21.86 13.70
N THR A 341 -22.45 -22.35 12.77
CA THR A 341 -22.85 -23.36 11.78
C THR A 341 -23.33 -24.65 12.44
N TYR A 342 -22.58 -25.15 13.43
CA TYR A 342 -22.96 -26.32 14.22
C TYR A 342 -24.33 -26.12 14.90
N ARG A 343 -24.53 -24.99 15.58
CA ARG A 343 -25.79 -24.69 16.27
C ARG A 343 -26.98 -24.62 15.32
N LYS A 344 -26.84 -23.94 14.19
CA LYS A 344 -27.90 -23.78 13.18
C LYS A 344 -28.29 -25.09 12.50
N LEU A 345 -27.31 -25.94 12.21
CA LEU A 345 -27.52 -27.18 11.46
C LEU A 345 -27.76 -28.41 12.35
N LYS A 346 -27.49 -28.31 13.66
CA LYS A 346 -27.74 -29.40 14.61
C LYS A 346 -29.17 -29.98 14.53
N PRO A 347 -30.25 -29.18 14.47
CA PRO A 347 -31.60 -29.73 14.35
C PRO A 347 -31.82 -30.53 13.06
N VAL A 348 -31.20 -30.12 11.95
CA VAL A 348 -31.27 -30.84 10.66
C VAL A 348 -30.51 -32.16 10.77
N TYR A 349 -29.32 -32.14 11.37
CA TYR A 349 -28.51 -33.34 11.56
C TYR A 349 -29.12 -34.34 12.54
N ASP A 350 -29.75 -33.87 13.62
CA ASP A 350 -30.45 -34.74 14.56
C ASP A 350 -31.63 -35.46 13.88
N ARG A 351 -32.36 -34.77 12.99
CA ARG A 351 -33.40 -35.40 12.13
C ARG A 351 -32.81 -36.41 11.16
N TYR A 352 -31.65 -36.12 10.56
CA TYR A 352 -30.94 -37.06 9.70
C TYR A 352 -30.57 -38.35 10.44
N LYS A 353 -30.06 -38.26 11.68
CA LYS A 353 -29.67 -39.42 12.48
C LYS A 353 -30.81 -40.40 12.75
N VAL A 354 -32.01 -39.88 13.00
CA VAL A 354 -33.21 -40.67 13.33
C VAL A 354 -34.07 -41.00 12.10
N SER A 355 -33.68 -40.55 10.90
CA SER A 355 -34.41 -40.83 9.67
C SER A 355 -34.41 -42.32 9.35
N LYS A 356 -35.57 -42.87 8.99
CA LYS A 356 -35.72 -44.25 8.53
C LYS A 356 -35.04 -44.48 7.18
N ASP A 357 -35.08 -43.47 6.32
CA ASP A 357 -34.45 -43.48 4.99
C ASP A 357 -33.38 -42.39 4.97
N LYS A 358 -32.14 -42.77 5.27
CA LYS A 358 -31.00 -41.85 5.37
C LYS A 358 -30.55 -41.38 3.99
N GLU A 359 -30.61 -42.21 2.97
CA GLU A 359 -30.19 -41.85 1.61
C GLU A 359 -31.12 -40.80 0.99
N LYS A 360 -32.43 -40.98 1.14
CA LYS A 360 -33.40 -39.97 0.70
C LYS A 360 -33.25 -38.65 1.45
N PHE A 361 -33.01 -38.72 2.76
CA PHE A 361 -32.77 -37.50 3.56
C PHE A 361 -31.48 -36.81 3.13
N LEU A 362 -30.39 -37.56 2.96
CA LEU A 362 -29.10 -37.04 2.53
C LEU A 362 -29.23 -36.32 1.18
N ARG A 363 -29.89 -36.90 0.18
CA ARG A 363 -30.11 -36.24 -1.12
C ARG A 363 -30.84 -34.89 -1.03
N GLY A 364 -31.67 -34.69 -0.01
CA GLY A 364 -32.40 -33.42 0.20
C GLY A 364 -31.67 -32.39 1.05
N PHE A 365 -30.67 -32.81 1.83
CA PHE A 365 -29.97 -31.98 2.83
C PHE A 365 -28.45 -32.19 2.80
N GLU A 366 -27.90 -32.56 1.64
CA GLU A 366 -26.50 -32.95 1.50
C GLU A 366 -25.56 -31.83 1.95
N SER A 367 -25.81 -30.61 1.48
CA SER A 367 -25.03 -29.43 1.86
C SER A 367 -25.09 -29.17 3.37
N GLU A 368 -26.28 -29.21 3.97
CA GLU A 368 -26.46 -29.00 5.41
C GLU A 368 -25.75 -30.07 6.25
N ILE A 369 -25.78 -31.32 5.80
CA ILE A 369 -25.11 -32.43 6.47
C ILE A 369 -23.58 -32.28 6.37
N VAL A 370 -23.06 -32.00 5.18
CA VAL A 370 -21.62 -31.76 4.95
C VAL A 370 -21.11 -30.59 5.80
N LEU A 371 -21.84 -29.47 5.81
CA LEU A 371 -21.49 -28.30 6.62
C LEU A 371 -21.51 -28.60 8.12
N PHE A 372 -22.50 -29.35 8.61
CA PHE A 372 -22.57 -29.75 10.00
C PHE A 372 -21.38 -30.64 10.40
N GLU A 373 -21.07 -31.64 9.58
CA GLU A 373 -19.97 -32.58 9.86
C GLU A 373 -18.61 -31.89 9.81
N ALA A 374 -18.40 -30.97 8.86
CA ALA A 374 -17.22 -30.13 8.81
C ALA A 374 -17.08 -29.28 10.10
N ALA A 375 -18.14 -28.58 10.50
CA ALA A 375 -18.13 -27.77 11.71
C ALA A 375 -17.90 -28.61 12.99
N ALA A 376 -18.56 -29.77 13.10
CA ALA A 376 -18.39 -30.68 14.23
C ALA A 376 -16.95 -31.20 14.33
N ARG A 377 -16.31 -31.50 13.20
CA ARG A 377 -14.90 -31.92 13.14
C ARG A 377 -13.96 -30.83 13.62
N GLU A 378 -14.15 -29.58 13.18
CA GLU A 378 -13.29 -28.47 13.61
C GLU A 378 -13.48 -28.12 15.10
N ILE A 379 -14.72 -28.15 15.60
CA ILE A 379 -15.00 -28.00 17.05
C ILE A 379 -14.32 -29.11 17.86
N LYS A 380 -14.36 -30.36 17.38
CA LYS A 380 -13.69 -31.48 18.04
C LYS A 380 -12.17 -31.30 18.07
N LYS A 381 -11.56 -30.86 16.96
CA LYS A 381 -10.12 -30.54 16.89
C LYS A 381 -9.72 -29.44 17.87
N ALA A 382 -10.59 -28.46 18.10
CA ALA A 382 -10.36 -27.39 19.08
C ALA A 382 -10.43 -27.86 20.55
N GLY A 383 -10.78 -29.13 20.81
CA GLY A 383 -10.76 -29.70 22.17
C GLY A 383 -11.78 -29.11 23.13
N LEU A 384 -12.84 -28.48 22.63
CA LEU A 384 -13.82 -27.78 23.45
C LEU A 384 -14.79 -28.76 24.12
N THR A 385 -14.77 -28.81 25.45
CA THR A 385 -15.73 -29.57 26.26
C THR A 385 -17.09 -28.88 26.37
N ARG A 386 -17.11 -27.54 26.29
CA ARG A 386 -18.33 -26.71 26.29
C ARG A 386 -18.21 -25.60 25.26
N LEU A 387 -19.24 -25.45 24.43
CA LEU A 387 -19.27 -24.40 23.40
C LEU A 387 -19.50 -23.01 24.02
N PRO A 388 -18.61 -22.03 23.81
CA PRO A 388 -18.82 -20.66 24.30
C PRO A 388 -20.08 -20.02 23.69
N SER A 389 -20.74 -19.12 24.44
CA SER A 389 -21.88 -18.36 23.93
C SER A 389 -21.43 -17.37 22.85
N SER A 390 -22.37 -16.98 21.97
CA SER A 390 -22.10 -15.96 20.96
C SER A 390 -21.64 -14.63 21.58
N ASP A 391 -22.25 -14.24 22.70
CA ASP A 391 -21.91 -12.98 23.38
C ASP A 391 -20.50 -13.00 23.97
N LYS A 392 -20.06 -14.14 24.52
CA LYS A 392 -18.70 -14.28 25.06
C LYS A 392 -17.64 -14.16 23.95
N LEU A 393 -17.87 -14.85 22.83
CA LEU A 393 -16.97 -14.77 21.67
C LEU A 393 -16.91 -13.35 21.10
N LYS A 394 -18.07 -12.69 21.00
CA LYS A 394 -18.16 -11.31 20.53
C LYS A 394 -17.39 -10.34 21.44
N ALA A 395 -17.59 -10.44 22.75
CA ALA A 395 -16.89 -9.59 23.72
C ALA A 395 -15.35 -9.75 23.64
N GLU A 396 -14.86 -10.98 23.48
CA GLU A 396 -13.43 -11.24 23.32
C GLU A 396 -12.88 -10.71 21.98
N LEU A 397 -13.63 -10.88 20.88
CA LEU A 397 -13.27 -10.30 19.57
C LEU A 397 -13.24 -8.77 19.60
N ASP A 398 -14.19 -8.12 20.29
CA ASP A 398 -14.23 -6.65 20.44
C ASP A 398 -13.04 -6.15 21.27
N GLY A 399 -12.68 -6.87 22.33
CA GLY A 399 -11.48 -6.60 23.12
C GLY A 399 -10.19 -6.70 22.31
N LEU A 400 -10.02 -7.80 21.56
CA LEU A 400 -8.86 -8.00 20.69
C LEU A 400 -8.79 -6.97 19.56
N SER A 401 -9.93 -6.60 18.99
CA SER A 401 -10.02 -5.56 17.95
C SER A 401 -9.58 -4.19 18.48
N THR A 402 -9.95 -3.87 19.73
CA THR A 402 -9.52 -2.65 20.41
C THR A 402 -8.01 -2.67 20.67
N HIS A 403 -7.47 -3.80 21.14
CA HIS A 403 -6.04 -3.97 21.35
C HIS A 403 -5.24 -3.85 20.04
N LYS A 404 -5.72 -4.47 18.96
CA LYS A 404 -5.14 -4.33 17.61
C LYS A 404 -5.09 -2.86 17.16
N ALA A 405 -6.16 -2.10 17.37
CA ALA A 405 -6.20 -0.68 17.00
C ALA A 405 -5.17 0.16 17.79
N ALA A 406 -4.96 -0.16 19.07
CA ALA A 406 -3.93 0.44 19.90
C ALA A 406 -2.52 0.11 19.37
N LEU A 407 -2.22 -1.17 19.12
CA LEU A 407 -0.93 -1.60 18.55
C LEU A 407 -0.63 -0.96 17.20
N GLN A 408 -1.63 -0.82 16.32
CA GLN A 408 -1.48 -0.14 15.04
C GLN A 408 -1.15 1.36 15.20
N THR A 409 -1.71 2.00 16.22
CA THR A 409 -1.43 3.41 16.52
C THR A 409 -0.01 3.57 17.04
N GLU A 410 0.42 2.66 17.93
CA GLU A 410 1.78 2.64 18.47
C GLU A 410 2.81 2.35 17.38
N LEU A 411 2.56 1.36 16.51
CA LEU A 411 3.45 1.05 15.40
C LEU A 411 3.66 2.26 14.47
N ARG A 412 2.60 3.04 14.18
CA ARG A 412 2.73 4.27 13.38
C ARG A 412 3.52 5.37 14.09
N LYS A 413 3.54 5.38 15.42
CA LYS A 413 4.38 6.30 16.21
C LYS A 413 5.84 5.85 16.12
N ILE A 414 6.11 4.59 16.42
CA ILE A 414 7.45 4.00 16.33
C ILE A 414 8.04 4.15 14.93
N GLN A 415 7.27 3.90 13.86
CA GLN A 415 7.75 4.10 12.47
C GLN A 415 8.12 5.55 12.14
N ARG A 416 7.49 6.53 12.80
CA ARG A 416 7.87 7.94 12.64
C ARG A 416 9.17 8.24 13.35
N GLU A 417 9.34 7.70 14.56
CA GLU A 417 10.58 7.80 15.34
C GLU A 417 11.74 7.09 14.62
N GLU A 418 11.53 5.85 14.15
CA GLU A 418 12.50 5.05 13.39
C GLU A 418 13.06 5.86 12.21
N LYS A 419 12.17 6.49 11.43
CA LYS A 419 12.57 7.36 10.32
C LYS A 419 13.32 8.62 10.74
N GLU A 420 12.97 9.22 11.88
CA GLU A 420 13.64 10.41 12.40
C GLU A 420 15.06 10.07 12.86
N TYR A 421 15.21 8.99 13.64
CA TYR A 421 16.51 8.46 14.07
C TYR A 421 17.38 7.99 12.91
N ASP A 422 16.81 7.32 11.90
CA ASP A 422 17.54 6.97 10.67
C ASP A 422 18.08 8.22 9.95
N THR A 423 17.27 9.29 9.89
CA THR A 423 17.69 10.55 9.27
C THR A 423 18.78 11.24 10.08
N LEU A 424 18.68 11.22 11.41
CA LEU A 424 19.70 11.75 12.32
C LEU A 424 21.01 11.01 12.16
N ARG A 425 20.97 9.67 12.17
CA ARG A 425 22.15 8.82 12.00
C ARG A 425 22.85 9.09 10.67
N GLN A 426 22.11 9.09 9.56
CA GLN A 426 22.66 9.42 8.24
C GLN A 426 23.26 10.84 8.18
N ASN A 427 22.64 11.81 8.85
CA ASN A 427 23.20 13.16 8.92
C ASN A 427 24.51 13.19 9.71
N VAL A 428 24.57 12.51 10.86
CA VAL A 428 25.77 12.44 11.68
C VAL A 428 26.89 11.69 10.96
N ASP A 429 26.60 10.56 10.32
CA ASP A 429 27.55 9.80 9.49
C ASP A 429 28.16 10.72 8.42
N ALA A 430 27.33 11.43 7.65
CA ALA A 430 27.78 12.35 6.61
C ALA A 430 28.57 13.57 7.15
N LEU A 431 28.32 14.00 8.38
CA LEU A 431 29.08 15.06 9.04
C LEU A 431 30.45 14.57 9.53
N LEU A 432 30.55 13.30 9.96
CA LEU A 432 31.79 12.67 10.42
C LEU A 432 32.68 12.20 9.26
N GLU A 433 32.11 11.86 8.10
CA GLU A 433 32.87 11.45 6.90
C GLU A 433 33.53 12.63 6.17
N ARG A 434 32.90 13.81 6.14
CA ARG A 434 33.43 15.00 5.45
C ARG A 434 34.84 15.45 5.88
N PRO A 435 35.19 15.47 7.19
CA PRO A 435 36.54 15.78 7.63
C PRO A 435 37.59 14.80 7.10
N LYS A 436 37.28 13.49 7.07
CA LYS A 436 38.22 12.45 6.64
C LYS A 436 38.55 12.54 5.14
N GLU A 437 37.57 12.87 4.30
CA GLU A 437 37.78 13.08 2.86
C GLU A 437 38.63 14.35 2.59
N GLN A 438 38.41 15.42 3.35
CA GLN A 438 39.17 16.67 3.21
C GLN A 438 40.62 16.51 3.69
N GLU A 439 40.88 15.74 4.75
CA GLU A 439 42.23 15.39 5.19
C GLU A 439 42.96 14.51 4.19
N GLN A 440 42.31 13.48 3.63
CA GLN A 440 42.91 12.63 2.60
C GLN A 440 43.19 13.37 1.29
N GLN A 441 42.32 14.31 0.88
CA GLN A 441 42.57 15.15 -0.29
C GLN A 441 43.73 16.13 -0.06
N ARG A 442 43.87 16.68 1.14
CA ARG A 442 45.01 17.55 1.51
C ARG A 442 46.32 16.79 1.62
N GLN A 443 46.31 15.57 2.16
CA GLN A 443 47.50 14.70 2.18
C GLN A 443 47.94 14.33 0.76
N ARG A 444 47.00 13.94 -0.11
CA ARG A 444 47.30 13.67 -1.53
C ARG A 444 47.77 14.90 -2.31
N SER A 445 47.31 16.10 -1.99
CA SER A 445 47.81 17.32 -2.65
C SER A 445 49.21 17.70 -2.17
N ASN A 446 49.55 17.43 -0.91
CA ASN A 446 50.86 17.72 -0.34
C ASN A 446 51.94 16.69 -0.74
N ASP A 447 51.54 15.47 -1.13
CA ASP A 447 52.46 14.45 -1.67
C ASP A 447 52.76 14.63 -3.17
N LEU A 448 52.12 15.61 -3.83
CA LEU A 448 52.26 15.94 -5.25
C LEU A 448 52.97 17.29 -5.49
N GLU A 449 53.36 18.00 -4.42
CA GLU A 449 54.34 19.10 -4.43
C GLU A 449 55.71 18.58 -3.97
#